data_AF-A0A0N4ZIP4-F1
#
_entry.id   AF-A0A0N4ZIP4-F1
#
_cell.length_a   1.000
_cell.length_b   1.000
_cell.length_c   1.000
_cell.angle_alpha   90.00
_cell.angle_beta   90.00
_cell.angle_gamma   90.00
#
_symmetry.space_group_name_H-M   'P 1'
#
loop_
_entity.id
_entity.type
_entity.pdbx_description
1 polymer ?
#
loop_
_entity_poly.entity_id
_entity_poly.type
_entity_poly.pdbx_seq_one_letter_code
_entity_poly.pdbx_strand_id
1 'polypeptide(L)' 'MKHLELLVINVGPIAVGMDASEAIFQNYKRDVYDNENYSTNINHEVLIVELVSNLVNGGYWIIKNL' A
#
# COMPACT_ATOMS: atom_id res chain seq x y z
N MET A 1 0.98 -11.36 -11.42
CA MET A 1 1.21 -10.05 -12.08
C MET A 1 2.22 -9.28 -11.24
N LYS A 2 3.43 -8.99 -11.76
CA LYS A 2 4.52 -8.27 -11.05
C LYS A 2 4.76 -6.85 -11.57
N HIS A 3 3.78 -6.26 -12.26
CA HIS A 3 4.03 -5.04 -13.05
C HIS A 3 4.22 -3.81 -12.15
N LEU A 4 3.41 -3.66 -11.11
CA LEU A 4 3.53 -2.55 -10.17
C LEU A 4 4.86 -2.59 -9.38
N GLU A 5 5.29 -3.79 -8.96
CA GLU A 5 6.61 -4.02 -8.31
C GLU A 5 7.75 -3.51 -9.19
N LEU A 6 7.76 -3.91 -10.46
CA LEU A 6 8.79 -3.48 -11.39
C LEU A 6 8.73 -1.98 -11.68
N LEU A 7 7.55 -1.37 -11.71
CA LEU A 7 7.42 0.07 -11.92
C LEU A 7 8.01 0.85 -10.73
N VAL A 8 7.64 0.48 -9.51
CA VAL A 8 8.16 1.15 -8.30
C VAL A 8 9.68 1.02 -8.22
N ILE A 9 10.23 -0.17 -8.51
CA ILE A 9 11.68 -0.42 -8.47
C ILE A 9 12.45 0.33 -9.57
N ASN A 10 11.94 0.35 -10.81
CA ASN A 10 12.70 0.86 -11.96
C ASN A 10 12.41 2.33 -12.30
N VAL A 11 11.25 2.85 -11.92
CA VAL A 11 10.81 4.21 -12.24
C VAL A 11 10.87 5.11 -11.01
N GLY A 12 10.53 4.59 -9.84
CA GLY A 12 10.42 5.35 -8.59
C GLY A 12 8.97 5.45 -8.09
N PRO A 13 8.67 6.41 -7.21
CA PRO A 13 7.37 6.47 -6.54
C PRO A 13 6.18 6.61 -7.50
N ILE A 14 5.10 5.85 -7.24
CA ILE A 14 3.92 5.77 -8.10
C ILE A 14 2.68 6.21 -7.32
N ALA A 15 1.92 7.17 -7.88
CA ALA A 15 0.64 7.61 -7.33
C ALA A 15 -0.43 6.54 -7.57
N VAL A 16 -1.18 6.18 -6.52
CA VAL A 16 -2.24 5.18 -6.57
C VAL A 16 -3.44 5.62 -5.73
N GLY A 17 -4.61 5.05 -6.03
CA GLY A 17 -5.78 5.18 -5.17
C GLY A 17 -5.97 3.94 -4.29
N MET A 18 -6.46 4.13 -3.07
CA MET A 18 -6.88 3.07 -2.15
C MET A 18 -8.23 3.37 -1.50
N ASP A 19 -8.84 2.34 -0.90
CA ASP A 19 -9.93 2.50 0.05
C ASP A 19 -9.36 2.75 1.45
N ALA A 20 -9.62 3.93 2.00
CA ALA A 20 -9.20 4.35 3.34
C ALA A 20 -10.40 4.53 4.30
N SER A 21 -11.56 3.94 3.98
CA SER A 21 -12.81 4.12 4.75
C SER A 21 -12.76 3.48 6.13
N GLU A 22 -11.97 2.41 6.28
CA GLU A 22 -11.97 1.58 7.47
C GLU A 22 -11.34 2.28 8.67
N ALA A 23 -12.00 2.20 9.83
CA ALA A 23 -11.51 2.79 11.08
C ALA A 23 -10.16 2.21 11.50
N ILE A 24 -9.86 0.97 11.10
CA ILE A 24 -8.56 0.32 11.33
C ILE A 24 -7.44 1.07 10.60
N PHE A 25 -7.68 1.52 9.35
CA PHE A 25 -6.73 2.32 8.61
C PHE A 25 -6.56 3.72 9.24
N GLN A 26 -7.68 4.37 9.59
CA GLN A 26 -7.67 5.72 10.18
C GLN A 26 -6.91 5.78 11.52
N ASN A 27 -6.97 4.70 12.29
CA ASN A 27 -6.32 4.60 13.60
C ASN A 27 -4.98 3.85 13.57
N TYR A 28 -4.52 3.42 12.40
CA TYR A 28 -3.24 2.70 12.23
C TYR A 28 -2.06 3.52 12.77
N LYS A 29 -1.08 2.84 13.38
CA LYS A 29 0.09 3.48 14.01
C LYS A 29 1.44 2.86 13.64
N ARG A 30 1.50 1.54 13.44
CA ARG A 30 2.74 0.78 13.22
C ARG A 30 2.42 -0.62 12.70
N ASP A 31 3.47 -1.36 12.33
CA ASP A 31 3.43 -2.73 11.77
C ASP A 31 2.87 -2.78 10.34
N VAL A 32 2.48 -3.94 9.80
CA VAL A 32 1.92 -4.00 8.43
C VAL A 32 0.40 -3.87 8.50
N TYR A 33 -0.17 -2.93 7.74
CA TYR A 33 -1.62 -2.86 7.57
C TYR A 33 -2.09 -3.99 6.65
N ASP A 34 -2.89 -4.88 7.19
CA ASP A 34 -3.56 -5.97 6.47
C ASP A 34 -4.98 -6.11 7.02
N ASN A 35 -5.98 -5.98 6.15
CA ASN A 35 -7.38 -5.99 6.52
C ASN A 35 -8.18 -6.70 5.43
N GLU A 36 -8.90 -7.75 5.82
CA GLU A 36 -9.73 -8.54 4.90
C GLU A 36 -10.96 -7.76 4.40
N ASN A 37 -11.38 -6.73 5.13
CA ASN A 37 -12.47 -5.84 4.75
C ASN A 37 -11.94 -4.75 3.79
N TYR A 38 -11.68 -5.12 2.54
CA TYR A 38 -11.32 -4.18 1.47
C TYR A 38 -12.47 -3.99 0.48
N SER A 39 -12.56 -2.78 -0.09
CA SER A 39 -13.51 -2.46 -1.17
C SER A 39 -12.79 -2.02 -2.44
N THR A 40 -13.48 -2.10 -3.58
CA THR A 40 -13.07 -1.45 -4.82
C THR A 40 -13.52 0.02 -4.90
N ASN A 41 -14.22 0.51 -3.87
CA ASN A 41 -14.60 1.92 -3.77
C ASN A 41 -13.39 2.76 -3.33
N ILE A 42 -12.53 3.05 -4.29
CA ILE A 42 -11.33 3.87 -4.08
C ILE A 42 -11.72 5.31 -3.75
N ASN A 43 -11.24 5.82 -2.62
CA ASN A 43 -11.64 7.13 -2.10
C ASN A 43 -10.48 7.98 -1.56
N HIS A 44 -9.25 7.47 -1.61
CA HIS A 44 -8.09 8.17 -1.10
C HIS A 44 -6.87 8.00 -2.00
N GLU A 45 -6.14 9.09 -2.22
CA GLU A 45 -4.93 9.11 -3.04
C GLU A 45 -3.69 9.00 -2.15
N VAL A 46 -2.78 8.10 -2.51
CA VAL A 46 -1.53 7.85 -1.79
C VAL A 46 -0.37 7.62 -2.74
N LEU A 47 0.86 7.63 -2.21
CA LEU A 47 2.06 7.38 -3.00
C LEU A 47 2.77 6.12 -2.51
N ILE A 48 2.90 5.13 -3.39
CA ILE A 48 3.80 3.99 -3.13
C ILE A 48 5.22 4.48 -3.35
N VAL A 49 6.08 4.34 -2.34
CA VAL A 49 7.48 4.76 -2.40
C VAL A 49 8.45 3.59 -2.53
N GLU A 50 8.13 2.44 -1.94
CA GLU A 50 9.04 1.29 -1.92
C GLU A 50 8.28 -0.03 -1.75
N LEU A 51 8.80 -1.09 -2.35
CA LEU A 51 8.43 -2.48 -2.06
C LEU A 51 9.42 -3.08 -1.08
N VAL A 52 8.95 -3.51 0.09
CA VAL A 52 9.77 -4.29 1.01
C VAL A 52 9.41 -5.77 0.84
N SER A 53 10.32 -6.56 0.28
CA SER A 53 10.15 -8.01 0.21
C SER A 53 10.63 -8.66 1.51
N ASN A 54 9.76 -9.39 2.20
CA ASN A 54 10.13 -10.26 3.31
C ASN A 54 9.90 -11.73 2.93
N LEU A 55 10.94 -12.56 3.05
CA LEU A 55 10.89 -13.98 2.73
C LEU A 55 10.01 -14.79 3.71
N VAL A 56 9.68 -14.24 4.88
CA VAL A 56 8.99 -14.94 5.97
C VAL A 56 7.50 -14.56 6.06
N ASN A 57 7.17 -13.27 5.95
CA ASN A 57 5.81 -12.76 6.22
C ASN A 57 5.06 -12.25 4.98
N GLY A 58 5.64 -12.41 3.78
CA GLY A 58 5.16 -11.71 2.58
C GLY A 58 5.66 -10.26 2.53
N GLY A 59 5.80 -9.73 1.31
CA GLY A 59 6.22 -8.34 1.12
C GLY A 59 5.12 -7.34 1.45
N TYR A 60 5.50 -6.10 1.76
CA TYR A 60 4.58 -4.99 1.99
C TYR A 60 5.05 -3.73 1.29
N TRP A 61 4.11 -2.82 1.04
CA TRP A 61 4.40 -1.52 0.44
C TRP A 61 4.64 -0.49 1.52
N ILE A 62 5.67 0.33 1.33
CA ILE A 62 5.78 1.60 2.05
C ILE A 62 4.94 2.61 1.28
N ILE A 63 3.93 3.15 1.96
CA ILE A 63 2.99 4.11 1.40
C ILE A 63 3.15 5.43 2.15
N LYS A 64 3.35 6.52 1.40
CA LYS A 64 3.25 7.87 1.93
C LYS A 64 1.80 8.32 1.81
N ASN A 65 1.19 8.54 2.97
CA ASN A 65 -0.13 9.15 3.07
C ASN A 65 -0.03 10.67 2.87
N LEU A 66 -1.04 11.27 2.22
CA LEU A 66 -1.17 12.71 1.99
C LEU A 66 -2.19 13.32 2.95
#